data_AF-A0A378W9M0-F1
#
_entry.id   AF-A0A378W9M0-F1
#
_cell.length_a   1.000
_cell.length_b   1.000
_cell.length_c   1.000
_cell.angle_alpha   90.00
_cell.angle_beta   90.00
_cell.angle_gamma   90.00
#
_symmetry.space_group_name_H-M   'P 1'
#
loop_
_entity.id
_entity.type
_entity.pdbx_description
1 polymer ?
#
loop_
_entity_poly.entity_id
_entity_poly.type
_entity_poly.pdbx_seq_one_letter_code
_entity_poly.pdbx_strand_id
1 'polypeptide(L)'
;MTKKNLDDSAQAVTEMMNNPKNYQAFMQDFLGNQRTNTAFNMDLFGNAHNQTLPEHCFLRLNSNDCSTLSQGYFIANGIKVNIDEISMKFLTILVNKHIIPLTEMLSLFNTNEQESINKLVWQLGELDIIEIIR
;
A
#
# COMPACT_ATOMS: atom_id res chain seq x y z
N MET A 1 -10.57 41.86 -13.72
CA MET A 1 -10.66 40.55 -14.41
C MET A 1 -11.85 40.56 -15.34
N THR A 2 -11.68 40.18 -16.60
CA THR A 2 -12.77 40.03 -17.58
C THR A 2 -13.24 38.58 -17.61
N LYS A 3 -14.48 38.34 -18.07
CA LYS A 3 -15.04 36.99 -18.23
C LYS A 3 -14.13 36.08 -19.07
N LYS A 4 -13.61 36.60 -20.18
CA LYS A 4 -12.65 35.90 -21.05
C LYS A 4 -11.40 35.44 -20.29
N ASN A 5 -10.81 36.29 -19.44
CA ASN A 5 -9.63 35.91 -18.67
C ASN A 5 -9.94 34.79 -17.66
N LEU A 6 -11.17 34.72 -17.15
CA LEU A 6 -11.61 33.65 -16.26
C LEU A 6 -11.80 32.34 -17.04
N ASP A 7 -12.43 32.41 -18.21
CA ASP A 7 -12.65 31.26 -19.10
C ASP A 7 -11.30 30.66 -19.57
N ASP A 8 -10.36 31.50 -20.02
CA ASP A 8 -9.02 31.08 -20.44
C ASP A 8 -8.25 30.42 -19.28
N SER A 9 -8.39 30.95 -18.05
CA SER A 9 -7.75 30.38 -16.86
C SER A 9 -8.36 29.03 -16.47
N ALA A 10 -9.69 28.90 -16.53
CA ALA A 10 -10.39 27.66 -16.24
C ALA A 10 -10.02 26.56 -17.25
N GLN A 11 -9.88 26.92 -18.52
CA GLN A 11 -9.42 26.00 -19.56
C GLN A 11 -7.98 25.53 -19.28
N ALA A 12 -7.05 26.44 -18.96
CA ALA A 12 -5.67 26.07 -18.65
C ALA A 12 -5.56 25.12 -17.44
N VAL A 13 -6.34 25.35 -16.38
CA VAL A 13 -6.41 24.43 -15.23
C VAL A 13 -6.97 23.08 -15.64
N THR A 14 -8.03 23.06 -16.46
CA THR A 14 -8.65 21.82 -16.96
C THR A 14 -7.67 21.00 -17.80
N GLU A 15 -6.93 21.64 -18.70
CA GLU A 15 -5.88 20.99 -19.50
C GLU A 15 -4.75 20.45 -18.62
N MET A 16 -4.35 21.18 -17.59
CA MET A 16 -3.35 20.73 -16.62
C MET A 16 -3.82 19.50 -15.84
N MET A 17 -5.06 19.48 -15.36
CA MET A 17 -5.64 18.36 -14.61
C MET A 17 -5.88 17.12 -15.48
N ASN A 18 -6.30 17.31 -16.73
CA ASN A 18 -6.55 16.21 -17.67
C ASN A 18 -5.27 15.63 -18.27
N ASN A 19 -4.12 16.29 -18.09
CA ASN A 19 -2.84 15.73 -18.49
C ASN A 19 -2.49 14.53 -17.59
N PRO A 20 -2.37 13.29 -18.14
CA PRO A 20 -2.17 12.10 -17.32
C PRO A 20 -0.87 12.13 -16.50
N LYS A 21 0.18 12.79 -17.00
CA LYS A 21 1.46 12.92 -16.27
C LYS A 21 1.32 13.82 -15.05
N ASN A 22 0.62 14.95 -15.20
CA ASN A 22 0.38 15.86 -14.09
C ASN A 22 -0.54 15.21 -13.05
N TYR A 23 -1.60 14.54 -13.50
CA TYR A 23 -2.51 13.81 -12.61
C TYR A 23 -1.75 12.72 -11.84
N GLN A 24 -0.93 11.92 -12.50
CA GLN A 24 -0.14 10.88 -11.86
C GLN A 24 0.86 11.46 -10.85
N ALA A 25 1.57 12.53 -11.21
CA ALA A 25 2.50 13.20 -10.29
C ALA A 25 1.79 13.74 -9.05
N PHE A 26 0.63 14.39 -9.23
CA PHE A 26 -0.22 14.85 -8.14
C PHE A 26 -0.68 13.69 -7.25
N MET A 27 -1.20 12.60 -7.84
CA MET A 27 -1.67 11.45 -7.07
C MET A 27 -0.55 10.79 -6.27
N GLN A 28 0.66 10.67 -6.84
CA GLN A 28 1.80 10.12 -6.11
C GLN A 28 2.17 11.00 -4.91
N ASP A 29 2.22 12.32 -5.08
CA ASP A 29 2.50 13.25 -3.99
C ASP A 29 1.40 13.26 -2.93
N PHE A 30 0.13 13.32 -3.36
CA PHE A 30 -1.03 13.33 -2.48
C PHE A 30 -1.13 12.05 -1.64
N LEU A 31 -1.02 10.88 -2.28
CA LEU A 31 -1.07 9.58 -1.58
C LEU A 31 0.16 9.37 -0.71
N GLY A 32 1.33 9.87 -1.11
CA GLY A 32 2.52 9.86 -0.25
C GLY A 32 2.30 10.67 1.03
N ASN A 33 1.57 11.77 0.98
CA ASN A 33 1.28 12.56 2.17
C ASN A 33 0.13 11.99 3.04
N GLN A 34 -0.58 10.97 2.57
CA GLN A 34 -1.62 10.30 3.34
C GLN A 34 -1.03 9.23 4.26
N ARG A 35 -1.41 9.29 5.54
CA ARG A 35 -1.12 8.22 6.51
C ARG A 35 -2.43 7.71 7.08
N THR A 36 -2.53 6.39 7.21
CA THR A 36 -3.59 5.78 7.99
C THR A 36 -3.34 6.02 9.47
N ASN A 37 -4.42 6.29 10.23
CA ASN A 37 -4.32 6.47 11.67
C ASN A 37 -4.41 5.11 12.38
N THR A 38 -3.38 4.30 12.20
CA THR A 38 -3.20 3.03 12.90
C THR A 38 -1.97 3.09 13.79
N ALA A 39 -1.98 2.30 14.86
CA ALA A 39 -0.81 2.17 15.71
C ALA A 39 0.16 1.18 15.08
N PHE A 40 1.34 1.65 14.70
CA PHE A 40 2.42 0.78 14.26
C PHE A 40 2.69 -0.31 15.33
N ASN A 41 2.87 -1.56 14.92
CA ASN A 41 3.19 -2.69 15.80
C ASN A 41 4.63 -2.59 16.35
N MET A 42 4.91 -1.54 17.14
CA MET A 42 6.24 -1.18 17.64
C MET A 42 6.85 -2.28 18.53
N ASP A 43 6.01 -3.01 19.27
CA ASP A 43 6.43 -4.15 20.08
C ASP A 43 6.90 -5.35 19.24
N LEU A 44 6.39 -5.49 18.01
CA LEU A 44 6.79 -6.51 17.05
C LEU A 44 8.05 -6.09 16.30
N PHE A 45 7.96 -4.98 15.58
CA PHE A 45 8.97 -4.56 14.60
C PHE A 45 10.06 -3.66 15.19
N GLY A 46 9.83 -3.07 16.36
CA GLY A 46 10.84 -2.31 17.11
C GLY A 46 11.76 -3.18 17.97
N ASN A 47 11.47 -4.48 18.09
CA ASN A 47 12.26 -5.41 18.90
C ASN A 47 13.29 -6.16 18.04
N ALA A 48 14.57 -5.77 18.13
CA ALA A 48 15.67 -6.40 17.39
C ALA A 48 15.89 -7.90 17.68
N HIS A 49 15.34 -8.40 18.79
CA HIS A 49 15.41 -9.82 19.17
C HIS A 49 14.22 -10.64 18.67
N ASN A 50 13.21 -10.00 18.07
CA ASN A 50 12.09 -10.69 17.46
C ASN A 50 12.23 -10.65 15.95
N GLN A 51 12.21 -11.82 15.32
CA GLN A 51 12.36 -11.97 13.85
C GLN A 51 11.27 -12.85 13.25
N THR A 52 10.23 -13.15 14.02
CA THR A 52 9.18 -14.08 13.62
C THR A 52 7.79 -13.48 13.81
N LEU A 53 6.91 -13.75 12.87
CA LEU A 53 5.50 -13.41 12.97
C LEU A 53 4.82 -14.27 14.06
N PRO A 54 3.80 -13.74 14.76
CA PRO A 54 2.97 -14.56 15.64
C PRO A 54 2.29 -15.69 14.87
N GLU A 55 2.25 -16.89 15.46
CA GLU A 55 1.67 -18.10 14.85
C GLU A 55 0.19 -17.94 14.51
N HIS A 56 -0.54 -17.19 15.35
CA HIS A 56 -1.93 -16.82 15.14
C HIS A 56 -2.01 -15.31 15.03
N CYS A 57 -2.02 -14.82 13.79
CA CYS A 57 -2.27 -13.42 13.50
C CYS A 57 -3.12 -13.27 12.24
N PHE A 58 -3.74 -12.10 12.14
CA PHE A 58 -4.45 -11.63 10.97
C PHE A 58 -3.68 -10.48 10.33
N LEU A 59 -3.76 -10.43 9.01
CA LEU A 59 -3.14 -9.42 8.18
C LEU A 59 -4.20 -8.44 7.71
N ARG A 60 -3.92 -7.14 7.82
CA ARG A 60 -4.75 -6.06 7.28
C ARG A 60 -3.88 -5.06 6.53
N LEU A 61 -4.34 -4.57 5.39
CA LEU A 61 -3.66 -3.46 4.72
C LEU A 61 -3.83 -2.16 5.50
N ASN A 62 -2.70 -1.47 5.67
CA ASN A 62 -2.64 -0.17 6.29
C ASN A 62 -2.60 0.93 5.23
N SER A 63 -3.60 0.96 4.35
CA SER A 63 -3.74 1.97 3.32
C SER A 63 -5.20 2.34 3.09
N ASN A 64 -5.46 3.61 2.79
CA ASN A 64 -6.77 4.11 2.38
C ASN A 64 -7.01 3.99 0.87
N ASP A 65 -5.93 3.83 0.09
CA ASP A 65 -5.97 3.79 -1.37
C ASP A 65 -5.08 2.67 -1.91
N CYS A 66 -5.59 1.90 -2.87
CA CYS A 66 -4.85 0.80 -3.51
C CYS A 66 -4.80 0.96 -5.04
N SER A 67 -5.13 2.14 -5.56
CA SER A 67 -5.25 2.42 -6.99
C SER A 67 -3.92 2.35 -7.75
N THR A 68 -2.79 2.50 -7.03
CA THR A 68 -1.47 2.42 -7.64
C THR A 68 -1.04 0.98 -7.89
N LEU A 69 -1.65 -0.01 -7.22
CA LEU A 69 -1.22 -1.41 -7.26
C LEU A 69 -1.22 -1.96 -8.70
N SER A 70 -2.26 -1.63 -9.49
CA SER A 70 -2.36 -2.01 -10.91
C SER A 70 -1.30 -1.36 -11.82
N GLN A 71 -0.56 -0.38 -11.30
CA GLN A 71 0.51 0.33 -12.01
C GLN A 71 1.90 -0.26 -11.68
N GLY A 72 1.97 -1.36 -10.91
CA GLY A 72 3.22 -2.05 -10.56
C GLY A 72 3.96 -1.46 -9.35
N TYR A 73 3.33 -0.57 -8.60
CA TYR A 73 3.88 -0.01 -7.38
C TYR A 73 2.79 0.27 -6.35
N PHE A 74 3.14 0.27 -5.07
CA PHE A 74 2.21 0.58 -3.99
C PHE A 74 2.68 1.83 -3.25
N ILE A 75 1.76 2.76 -2.99
CA ILE A 75 2.03 3.93 -2.15
C ILE A 75 1.19 3.81 -0.88
N ALA A 76 1.88 3.72 0.25
CA ALA A 76 1.24 3.75 1.57
C ALA A 76 2.19 4.40 2.58
N ASN A 77 1.61 5.15 3.53
CA ASN A 77 2.31 5.75 4.66
C ASN A 77 3.58 6.54 4.32
N GLY A 78 3.57 7.28 3.21
CA GLY A 78 4.71 8.09 2.77
C GLY A 78 5.76 7.38 1.95
N ILE A 79 5.56 6.09 1.65
CA ILE A 79 6.56 5.29 0.96
C ILE A 79 5.95 4.73 -0.32
N LYS A 80 6.72 4.88 -1.42
CA LYS A 80 6.46 4.19 -2.67
C LYS A 80 7.33 2.94 -2.73
N VAL A 81 6.70 1.78 -2.88
CA VAL A 81 7.38 0.49 -3.06
C VAL A 81 7.07 -0.07 -4.45
N ASN A 82 8.07 -0.57 -5.16
CA ASN A 82 7.85 -1.30 -6.40
C ASN A 82 7.38 -2.72 -6.06
N ILE A 83 6.44 -3.25 -6.85
CA ILE A 83 5.77 -4.50 -6.55
C ILE A 83 6.13 -5.53 -7.64
N ASP A 84 6.66 -6.67 -7.22
CA ASP A 84 6.86 -7.83 -8.10
C ASP A 84 5.59 -8.68 -8.21
N GLU A 85 5.63 -9.75 -9.01
CA GLU A 85 4.45 -10.58 -9.29
C GLU A 85 3.89 -11.27 -8.04
N ILE A 86 4.77 -11.77 -7.15
CA ILE A 86 4.36 -12.44 -5.91
C ILE A 86 3.71 -11.43 -4.96
N SER A 87 4.33 -10.27 -4.81
CA SER A 87 3.82 -9.17 -3.99
C SER A 87 2.49 -8.64 -4.53
N MET A 88 2.34 -8.55 -5.86
CA MET A 88 1.10 -8.16 -6.51
C MET A 88 -0.04 -9.13 -6.17
N LYS A 89 0.20 -10.44 -6.28
CA LYS A 89 -0.77 -11.47 -5.91
C LYS A 89 -1.16 -11.36 -4.44
N PHE A 90 -0.17 -11.26 -3.55
CA PHE A 90 -0.37 -11.16 -2.11
C PHE A 90 -1.18 -9.91 -1.71
N LEU A 91 -0.81 -8.73 -2.21
CA LEU A 91 -1.52 -7.48 -1.92
C LEU A 91 -2.94 -7.50 -2.50
N THR A 92 -3.14 -8.07 -3.69
CA THR A 92 -4.48 -8.20 -4.29
C THR A 92 -5.41 -9.06 -3.44
N ILE A 93 -4.91 -10.16 -2.86
CA ILE A 93 -5.70 -10.99 -1.93
C ILE A 93 -6.12 -10.16 -0.71
N LEU A 94 -5.19 -9.41 -0.11
CA LEU A 94 -5.47 -8.55 1.04
C LEU A 94 -6.48 -7.44 0.74
N VAL A 95 -6.38 -6.79 -0.42
CA VAL A 95 -7.36 -5.78 -0.87
C VAL A 95 -8.76 -6.39 -0.92
N ASN A 96 -8.90 -7.61 -1.45
CA ASN A 96 -10.19 -8.27 -1.63
C ASN A 96 -10.78 -8.84 -0.35
N LYS A 97 -9.94 -9.29 0.59
CA LYS A 97 -10.37 -9.94 1.84
C LYS A 97 -10.52 -8.95 3.00
N HIS A 98 -9.91 -7.76 2.89
CA HIS A 98 -9.75 -6.74 3.93
C HIS A 98 -8.92 -7.19 5.15
N ILE A 99 -9.29 -8.31 5.77
CA ILE A 99 -8.60 -8.94 6.89
C ILE A 99 -8.56 -10.46 6.64
N ILE A 100 -7.38 -11.06 6.74
CA ILE A 100 -7.18 -12.50 6.48
C ILE A 100 -6.22 -13.13 7.51
N PRO A 101 -6.49 -14.32 8.05
CA PRO A 101 -5.50 -15.05 8.85
C PRO A 101 -4.21 -15.31 8.07
N LEU A 102 -3.04 -15.22 8.72
CA LEU A 102 -1.76 -15.56 8.08
C LEU A 102 -1.77 -17.00 7.55
N THR A 103 -2.36 -17.93 8.27
CA THR A 103 -2.49 -19.34 7.85
C THR A 103 -3.33 -19.50 6.58
N GLU A 104 -4.46 -18.79 6.47
CA GLU A 104 -5.28 -18.77 5.25
C GLU A 104 -4.48 -18.14 4.10
N MET A 105 -3.79 -17.03 4.34
CA MET A 105 -2.95 -16.38 3.34
C MET A 105 -1.88 -17.33 2.79
N LEU A 106 -1.13 -18.00 3.67
CA LEU A 106 -0.08 -18.94 3.29
C LEU A 106 -0.62 -20.14 2.50
N SER A 107 -1.85 -20.57 2.76
CA SER A 107 -2.49 -21.67 2.03
C SER A 107 -2.81 -21.35 0.56
N LEU A 108 -2.81 -20.07 0.18
CA LEU A 108 -3.04 -19.60 -1.20
C LEU A 108 -1.75 -19.56 -2.06
N PHE A 109 -0.62 -19.92 -1.44
CA PHE A 109 0.70 -19.98 -2.07
C PHE A 109 1.28 -21.39 -1.95
N ASN A 110 2.14 -21.73 -2.90
CA ASN A 110 2.79 -23.04 -2.90
C ASN A 110 3.78 -23.14 -1.72
N THR A 111 4.07 -24.35 -1.24
CA THR A 111 4.97 -24.57 -0.09
C THR A 111 6.32 -23.86 -0.25
N ASN A 112 6.86 -23.83 -1.47
CA ASN A 112 8.15 -23.18 -1.77
C ASN A 112 8.08 -21.64 -1.71
N GLU A 113 6.88 -21.05 -1.80
CA GLU A 113 6.64 -19.61 -1.74
C GLU A 113 6.33 -19.12 -0.32
N GLN A 114 5.87 -20.01 0.58
CA GLN A 114 5.41 -19.63 1.92
C GLN A 114 6.50 -18.94 2.76
N GLU A 115 7.76 -19.35 2.64
CA GLU A 115 8.87 -18.64 3.31
C GLU A 115 9.03 -17.22 2.76
N SER A 116 8.94 -17.04 1.44
CA SER A 116 8.98 -15.73 0.79
C SER A 116 7.80 -14.86 1.21
N ILE A 117 6.60 -15.43 1.37
CA ILE A 117 5.43 -14.70 1.86
C ILE A 117 5.62 -14.27 3.32
N ASN A 118 6.18 -15.11 4.19
CA ASN A 118 6.49 -14.69 5.56
C ASN A 118 7.49 -13.52 5.59
N LYS A 119 8.54 -13.59 4.76
CA LYS A 119 9.50 -12.48 4.60
C LYS A 119 8.83 -11.21 4.08
N LEU A 120 7.94 -11.34 3.09
CA LEU A 120 7.18 -10.22 2.54
C LEU A 120 6.27 -9.59 3.59
N VAL A 121 5.53 -10.40 4.37
CA VAL A 121 4.68 -9.92 5.48
C VAL A 121 5.51 -9.14 6.49
N TRP A 122 6.70 -9.66 6.86
CA TRP A 122 7.61 -8.96 7.76
C TRP A 122 8.05 -7.60 7.19
N GLN A 123 8.56 -7.59 5.96
CA GLN A 123 9.04 -6.36 5.30
C GLN A 123 7.93 -5.30 5.15
N LEU A 124 6.73 -5.72 4.74
CA LEU A 124 5.59 -4.80 4.62
C LEU A 124 5.10 -4.33 5.99
N GLY A 125 5.21 -5.17 7.03
CA GLY A 125 4.92 -4.80 8.40
C GLY A 125 5.89 -3.75 8.95
N GLU A 126 7.20 -3.90 8.70
CA GLU A 126 8.22 -2.91 9.09
C GLU A 126 8.01 -1.55 8.42
N LEU A 127 7.50 -1.55 7.18
CA LEU A 127 7.16 -0.34 6.44
C LEU A 127 5.79 0.24 6.81
N ASP A 128 5.11 -0.34 7.80
CA ASP A 128 3.76 0.03 8.21
C ASP A 128 2.74 -0.09 7.07
N ILE A 129 3.00 -0.91 6.05
CA ILE A 129 2.10 -1.14 4.91
C ILE A 129 1.02 -2.17 5.28
N ILE A 130 1.35 -3.10 6.17
CA ILE A 130 0.46 -4.12 6.71
C ILE A 130 0.49 -4.08 8.21
N GLU A 131 -0.68 -4.21 8.81
CA GLU A 131 -0.85 -4.35 10.25
C GLU A 131 -1.00 -5.84 10.61
N ILE A 132 -0.31 -6.22 11.70
CA ILE A 132 -0.39 -7.55 12.28
C ILE A 132 -1.33 -7.50 13.49
N ILE A 133 -2.52 -8.07 13.33
CA ILE A 133 -3.55 -8.15 14.36
C ILE A 133 -3.41 -9.52 15.05
N ARG A 134 -3.33 -9.53 16.39
CA ARG A 134 -3.14 -10.74 17.19
C ARG A 134 -4.42 -11.15 17.90
#